data_AF-A0A1H2CGE0-F1
#
_entry.id   AF-A0A1H2CGE0-F1
#
_cell.length_a   1.000
_cell.length_b   1.000
_cell.length_c   1.000
_cell.angle_alpha   90.00
_cell.angle_beta   90.00
_cell.angle_gamma   90.00
#
_symmetry.space_group_name_H-M   'P 1'
#
loop_
_entity.id
_entity.type
_entity.pdbx_description
1 polymer ?
#
loop_
_entity_poly.entity_id
_entity_poly.type
_entity_poly.pdbx_seq_one_letter_code
_entity_poly.pdbx_strand_id
1 'polypeptide(L)'
;MSARGDHAEYVAFARRILRALGRRMAAADPEDLVELLALSRDVDTAIVQAIVGLRAAGFSWSEIAIATGTTRQAAHKRWAADVDRLSTAS
;
A
#
# COMPACT_ATOMS: atom_id res chain seq x y z
N MET A 1 19.61 -9.13 -12.00
CA MET A 1 18.60 -9.97 -11.32
C MET A 1 17.47 -9.04 -10.88
N SER A 2 16.39 -8.97 -11.66
CA SER A 2 15.36 -7.94 -11.46
C SER A 2 14.52 -8.23 -10.20
N ALA A 3 14.38 -7.25 -9.31
CA ALA A 3 13.60 -7.27 -8.06
C ALA A 3 12.10 -7.64 -8.21
N ARG A 4 11.66 -7.93 -9.44
CA ARG A 4 10.32 -8.41 -9.78
C ARG A 4 10.07 -9.86 -9.35
N GLY A 5 11.11 -10.64 -9.05
CA GLY A 5 11.00 -12.08 -8.74
C GLY A 5 10.54 -12.42 -7.31
N ASP A 6 11.02 -11.72 -6.29
CA ASP A 6 10.78 -12.10 -4.88
C ASP A 6 9.41 -11.63 -4.37
N HIS A 7 9.07 -10.36 -4.63
CA HIS A 7 7.81 -9.79 -4.14
C HIS A 7 6.58 -10.27 -4.94
N ALA A 8 6.73 -10.75 -6.17
CA ALA A 8 5.59 -11.08 -7.03
C ALA A 8 4.80 -12.28 -6.53
N GLU A 9 5.47 -13.33 -6.05
CA GLU A 9 4.82 -14.51 -5.49
C GLU A 9 4.08 -14.18 -4.19
N TYR A 10 4.73 -13.38 -3.32
CA TYR A 10 4.11 -12.91 -2.08
C TYR A 10 2.88 -12.04 -2.35
N VAL A 11 2.95 -11.11 -3.31
CA VAL A 11 1.80 -10.30 -3.74
C VAL A 11 0.70 -11.17 -4.35
N ALA A 12 1.04 -12.17 -5.16
CA ALA A 12 0.05 -13.09 -5.74
C ALA A 12 -0.68 -13.89 -4.64
N PHE A 13 0.06 -14.36 -3.63
CA PHE A 13 -0.50 -15.04 -2.47
C PHE A 13 -1.41 -14.11 -1.66
N ALA A 14 -0.97 -12.90 -1.30
CA ALA A 14 -1.78 -11.93 -0.57
C ALA A 14 -3.09 -11.61 -1.32
N ARG A 15 -3.02 -11.39 -2.64
CA ARG A 15 -4.20 -11.19 -3.50
C ARG A 15 -5.13 -12.39 -3.48
N ARG A 16 -4.62 -13.62 -3.43
CA ARG A 16 -5.44 -14.83 -3.33
C ARG A 16 -6.21 -14.87 -2.02
N ILE A 17 -5.56 -14.55 -0.90
CA ILE A 17 -6.18 -14.50 0.42
C ILE A 17 -7.27 -13.42 0.48
N LEU A 18 -6.97 -12.20 0.03
CA LEU A 18 -7.95 -11.10 0.00
C LEU A 18 -9.21 -11.45 -0.80
N ARG A 19 -9.05 -12.08 -1.97
CA ARG A 19 -10.20 -12.55 -2.77
C ARG A 19 -11.00 -13.65 -2.07
N ALA A 20 -10.33 -14.55 -1.36
CA ALA A 20 -10.99 -15.61 -0.61
C ALA A 20 -11.78 -15.05 0.58
N LEU A 21 -11.23 -14.04 1.27
CA LEU A 21 -11.90 -13.34 2.36
C LEU A 21 -13.17 -12.63 1.85
N GLY A 22 -13.06 -11.83 0.79
CA GLY A 22 -14.23 -11.16 0.22
C GLY A 22 -15.36 -12.11 -0.20
N ARG A 23 -15.02 -13.30 -0.73
CA ARG A 23 -16.04 -14.33 -1.04
C ARG A 23 -16.69 -14.93 0.21
N ARG A 24 -15.94 -15.13 1.30
CA ARG A 24 -16.52 -15.60 2.57
C ARG A 24 -17.46 -14.56 3.16
N MET A 25 -17.09 -13.28 3.07
CA MET A 25 -17.87 -12.19 3.65
C MET A 25 -19.10 -11.81 2.83
N ALA A 26 -19.18 -12.22 1.55
CA ALA A 26 -20.40 -12.07 0.77
C ALA A 26 -21.59 -12.88 1.33
N ALA A 27 -21.34 -13.83 2.23
CA ALA A 27 -22.35 -14.59 2.95
C ALA A 27 -22.38 -14.27 4.46
N ALA A 28 -21.64 -13.23 4.89
CA ALA A 28 -21.53 -12.81 6.28
C ALA A 28 -22.48 -11.64 6.60
N ASP A 29 -22.58 -11.30 7.89
CA ASP A 29 -23.43 -10.19 8.32
C ASP A 29 -22.78 -8.83 7.95
N PRO A 30 -23.56 -7.78 7.68
CA PRO A 30 -23.02 -6.45 7.35
C PRO A 30 -22.04 -5.92 8.39
N GLU A 31 -22.24 -6.25 9.67
CA GLU A 31 -21.38 -5.90 10.79
C GLU A 31 -19.95 -6.44 10.61
N ASP A 32 -19.78 -7.61 9.99
CA ASP A 32 -18.48 -8.24 9.77
C ASP A 32 -17.61 -7.43 8.78
N LEU A 33 -18.23 -6.58 7.94
CA LEU A 33 -17.52 -5.72 6.99
C LEU A 33 -16.49 -4.79 7.68
N VAL A 34 -16.67 -4.50 8.97
CA VAL A 34 -15.72 -3.73 9.77
C VAL A 34 -14.31 -4.32 9.73
N GLU A 35 -14.18 -5.65 9.73
CA GLU A 35 -12.89 -6.34 9.69
C GLU A 35 -12.21 -6.19 8.32
N LEU A 36 -12.98 -6.28 7.23
CA LEU A 36 -12.45 -6.08 5.88
C LEU A 36 -11.99 -4.63 5.68
N LEU A 37 -12.73 -3.67 6.25
CA LEU A 37 -12.34 -2.26 6.24
C LEU A 37 -11.09 -2.02 7.07
N ALA A 38 -10.94 -2.67 8.22
CA ALA A 38 -9.71 -2.61 9.02
C ALA A 38 -8.51 -3.13 8.20
N LEU A 39 -8.67 -4.28 7.55
CA LEU A 39 -7.62 -4.84 6.68
C LEU A 39 -7.28 -3.91 5.50
N SER A 40 -8.26 -3.23 4.91
CA SER A 40 -7.99 -2.22 3.87
C SER A 40 -7.09 -1.09 4.38
N ARG A 41 -7.31 -0.63 5.62
CA ARG A 41 -6.47 0.41 6.24
C ARG A 41 -5.07 -0.10 6.54
N ASP A 42 -4.92 -1.38 6.88
CA ASP A 42 -3.60 -1.99 7.08
C ASP A 42 -2.80 -2.03 5.76
N VAL A 43 -3.46 -2.36 4.65
CA VAL A 43 -2.85 -2.29 3.31
C VAL A 43 -2.45 -0.85 2.97
N ASP A 44 -3.32 0.13 3.20
CA ASP A 44 -3.00 1.54 2.99
C ASP A 44 -1.79 2.00 3.83
N THR A 45 -1.73 1.55 5.09
CA THR A 45 -0.61 1.82 5.99
C THR A 45 0.68 1.20 5.46
N ALA A 46 0.64 -0.05 5.00
CA ALA A 46 1.80 -0.71 4.41
C ALA A 46 2.31 0.00 3.15
N ILE A 47 1.41 0.55 2.32
CA ILE A 47 1.77 1.38 1.17
C ILE A 47 2.51 2.63 1.63
N VAL A 48 2.00 3.34 2.64
CA VAL A 48 2.66 4.54 3.18
C VAL A 48 4.08 4.22 3.66
N GLN A 49 4.27 3.11 4.39
CA GLN A 49 5.60 2.68 4.84
C GLN A 49 6.55 2.40 3.67
N ALA A 50 6.06 1.73 2.62
CA ALA A 50 6.85 1.52 1.42
C ALA A 50 7.24 2.84 0.73
N ILE A 51 6.32 3.80 0.63
CA ILE A 51 6.60 5.13 0.07
C ILE A 51 7.66 5.88 0.90
N VAL A 52 7.57 5.83 2.23
CA VAL A 52 8.55 6.42 3.14
C VAL A 52 9.93 5.79 2.91
N GLY A 53 10.01 4.46 2.87
CA GLY A 53 11.26 3.75 2.58
C GLY A 53 11.86 4.13 1.23
N LEU A 54 11.04 4.26 0.18
CA LEU A 54 11.50 4.73 -1.14
C LEU A 54 11.99 6.17 -1.11
N ARG A 55 11.30 7.07 -0.39
CA ARG A 55 11.73 8.47 -0.23
C ARG A 55 13.05 8.57 0.53
N ALA A 56 13.22 7.78 1.60
CA ALA A 56 14.47 7.70 2.35
C ALA A 56 15.62 7.12 1.51
N ALA A 57 15.34 6.18 0.62
CA ALA A 57 16.31 5.64 -0.34
C ALA A 57 16.67 6.61 -1.50
N GLY A 58 16.08 7.82 -1.53
CA GLY A 58 16.42 8.88 -2.49
C GLY A 58 15.54 8.94 -3.73
N PHE A 59 14.54 8.07 -3.88
CA PHE A 59 13.63 8.12 -5.04
C PHE A 59 12.78 9.39 -5.02
N SER A 60 12.69 10.06 -6.17
CA SER A 60 11.92 11.29 -6.32
C SER A 60 10.40 11.03 -6.36
N TRP A 61 9.62 12.07 -6.04
CA TRP A 61 8.16 12.02 -6.21
C TRP A 61 7.73 11.73 -7.65
N SER A 62 8.54 12.12 -8.64
CA SER A 62 8.25 11.84 -10.05
C SER A 62 8.37 10.34 -10.35
N GLU A 63 9.43 9.70 -9.88
CA GLU A 63 9.65 8.26 -10.08
C GLU A 63 8.57 7.43 -9.39
N ILE A 64 8.21 7.79 -8.16
CA ILE A 64 7.13 7.15 -7.42
C ILE A 64 5.79 7.33 -8.14
N ALA A 65 5.51 8.53 -8.64
CA ALA A 65 4.26 8.80 -9.36
C ALA A 65 4.15 7.96 -10.65
N ILE A 66 5.25 7.85 -11.40
CA ILE A 66 5.31 6.98 -12.58
C ILE A 66 5.06 5.52 -12.20
N ALA A 67 5.73 5.01 -11.16
CA ALA A 67 5.58 3.64 -10.71
C ALA A 67 4.17 3.30 -10.21
N THR A 68 3.47 4.28 -9.65
CA THR A 68 2.11 4.12 -9.09
C THR A 68 1.00 4.52 -10.06
N GLY A 69 1.33 4.98 -11.26
CA GLY A 69 0.36 5.35 -12.29
C GLY A 69 -0.41 6.64 -11.96
N THR A 70 0.22 7.59 -11.27
CA THR A 70 -0.37 8.87 -10.90
C THR A 70 0.51 10.06 -11.30
N THR A 71 0.08 11.28 -11.03
CA THR A 71 0.88 12.48 -11.28
C THR A 71 1.77 12.79 -10.08
N ARG A 72 2.92 13.44 -10.30
CA ARG A 72 3.82 13.89 -9.22
C ARG A 72 3.08 14.71 -8.14
N GLN A 73 2.20 15.60 -8.56
CA GLN A 73 1.41 16.44 -7.66
C GLN A 73 0.43 15.61 -6.83
N ALA A 74 -0.24 14.63 -7.45
CA ALA A 74 -1.15 13.72 -6.74
C ALA A 74 -0.40 12.83 -5.74
N ALA A 75 0.76 12.27 -6.13
CA ALA A 75 1.61 11.50 -5.24
C ALA A 75 2.07 12.34 -4.03
N HIS A 76 2.59 13.54 -4.28
CA HIS A 76 3.02 14.45 -3.22
C HIS A 76 1.86 14.82 -2.28
N LYS A 77 0.69 15.22 -2.83
CA LYS A 77 -0.50 15.55 -2.04
C LYS A 77 -0.94 14.37 -1.17
N ARG A 78 -0.82 13.14 -1.67
CA ARG A 78 -1.27 11.93 -0.99
C ARG A 78 -0.35 11.50 0.13
N TRP A 79 0.97 11.63 -0.03
CA TRP A 79 1.94 10.96 0.85
C TRP A 79 2.97 11.88 1.53
N ALA A 80 3.12 13.14 1.12
CA ALA A 80 4.17 14.01 1.67
C ALA A 80 4.03 14.19 3.19
N ALA A 81 2.81 14.42 3.69
CA ALA A 81 2.57 14.59 5.12
C ALA A 81 2.94 13.36 5.96
N ASP A 82 2.74 12.15 5.43
CA ASP A 82 3.12 10.92 6.14
C ASP A 82 4.63 10.71 6.13
N VAL A 83 5.29 11.03 5.01
CA VAL A 83 6.75 11.01 4.91
C VAL A 83 7.37 11.98 5.91
N ASP A 84 6.85 13.20 6.01
CA ASP A 84 7.35 14.20 6.97
C ASP A 84 7.11 13.75 8.43
N ARG A 85 5.94 13.19 8.72
CA ARG A 85 5.60 12.66 10.06
C ARG A 85 6.51 11.52 10.48
N LEU A 86 6.80 10.58 9.59
CA LEU A 86 7.60 9.38 9.91
C LEU A 86 9.11 9.67 9.89
N SER A 87 9.54 10.64 9.09
CA SER A 87 10.96 11.08 9.06
C SER A 87 11.35 11.88 10.30
N THR A 88 10.40 12.51 10.99
CA THR A 88 10.64 13.26 12.24
C THR A 88 10.55 12.41 13.51
N ALA A 89 10.02 11.18 13.39
CA ALA A 89 9.92 10.22 14.49
C ALA A 89 11.13 9.27 14.60
N SER A 90 12.10 9.39 13.68
CA SER A 90 13.34 8.58 13.61
C SER A 90 14.55 9.44 13.98
#